data_AF-A0A9E1MYC7-F1
#
_entry.id   AF-A0A9E1MYC7-F1
#
_cell.length_a   1.000
_cell.length_b   1.000
_cell.length_c   1.000
_cell.angle_alpha   90.00
_cell.angle_beta   90.00
_cell.angle_gamma   90.00
#
_symmetry.space_group_name_H-M   'P 1'
#
loop_
_entity.id
_entity.type
_entity.pdbx_description
1 polymer ?
#
loop_
_entity_poly.entity_id
_entity_poly.type
_entity_poly.pdbx_seq_one_letter_code
_entity_poly.pdbx_strand_id
1 'polypeptide(L)'
;MSNVNQPTSVEVALRDVRVWKTEQARRQSAELAEVDQEVENLKTAVDNLKQQLAALGKFRSELVGKSATLDAKEIERSYSSVFETLSLQRQALEVRGAELLAAADEVSAHAAAAHAGIAALLAEYEQFKREVEPSITTLPESYRQVLLDHHESVLAQLQEHLESVVTITELDSPVLRIDVVYSVDAPDGEPDLLIMVLPVAEEAYSEWASREEDLQTWLAVRVVQAVFEACREAKLPGVQAIFGGHQGLLAVEAELDGADSSVAATIARNMARILGSAPELKGARLEVVGCPGPIDFLLPEEDNDDETLTADEEVPA
;
A
#
# COMPACT_ATOMS: atom_id res chain seq x y z
N MET A 1 30.18 89.38 3.89
CA MET A 1 30.77 90.56 4.54
C MET A 1 29.67 91.24 5.32
N SER A 2 29.50 90.90 6.59
CA SER A 2 28.45 91.46 7.45
C SER A 2 29.10 92.32 8.51
N ASN A 3 28.71 93.60 8.56
CA ASN A 3 29.08 94.53 9.61
C ASN A 3 28.69 93.94 10.98
N VAL A 4 29.69 93.47 11.72
CA VAL A 4 29.53 93.16 13.14
C VAL A 4 29.39 94.50 13.85
N ASN A 5 28.16 94.82 14.22
CA ASN A 5 27.81 96.01 14.99
C ASN A 5 28.55 95.89 16.34
N GLN A 6 29.71 96.56 16.48
CA GLN A 6 30.47 96.51 17.73
C GLN A 6 29.68 97.28 18.80
N PRO A 7 29.40 96.66 19.96
CA PRO A 7 28.59 97.30 20.99
C PRO A 7 29.30 98.55 21.50
N THR A 8 28.63 99.70 21.39
CA THR A 8 29.15 101.01 21.80
C THR A 8 29.26 101.19 23.32
N SER A 9 28.79 100.21 24.12
CA SER A 9 29.04 100.11 25.57
C SER A 9 28.96 98.65 26.08
N VAL A 10 29.61 98.38 27.22
CA VAL A 10 29.57 97.05 27.91
C VAL A 10 28.14 96.64 28.27
N GLU A 11 27.26 97.61 28.57
CA GLU A 11 25.86 97.36 28.90
C GLU A 11 25.08 96.79 27.70
N VAL A 12 25.31 97.33 26.49
CA VAL A 12 24.71 96.83 25.25
C VAL A 12 25.22 95.41 24.95
N ALA A 13 26.53 95.17 25.09
CA ALA A 13 27.12 93.84 24.90
C ALA A 13 26.50 92.80 25.87
N LEU A 14 26.33 93.14 27.15
CA LEU A 14 25.74 92.25 28.15
C LEU A 14 24.23 92.01 27.89
N ARG A 15 23.50 93.00 27.38
CA ARG A 15 22.11 92.85 26.97
C ARG A 15 21.99 91.90 25.77
N ASP A 16 22.85 92.05 24.76
CA ASP A 16 22.87 91.19 23.58
C ASP A 16 23.21 89.74 23.95
N VAL A 17 24.16 89.52 24.87
CA VAL A 17 24.47 88.18 25.41
C VAL A 17 23.27 87.58 26.15
N ARG A 18 22.50 88.36 26.92
CA ARG A 18 21.27 87.88 27.57
C ARG A 18 20.18 87.51 26.56
N VAL A 19 20.00 88.33 25.53
CA VAL A 19 19.04 88.04 24.45
C VAL A 19 19.45 86.78 23.69
N TRP A 20 20.73 86.66 23.33
CA TRP A 20 21.28 85.45 22.70
C TRP A 20 21.08 84.22 23.59
N LYS A 21 21.41 84.28 24.89
CA LYS A 21 21.20 83.17 25.83
C LYS A 21 19.73 82.75 25.89
N THR A 22 18.81 83.72 25.90
CA THR A 22 17.37 83.46 25.93
C THR A 22 16.88 82.80 24.63
N GLU A 23 17.36 83.28 23.48
CA GLU A 23 17.04 82.69 22.17
C GLU A 23 17.66 81.29 21.99
N GLN A 24 18.89 81.06 22.47
CA GLN A 24 19.51 79.73 22.47
C GLN A 24 18.76 78.76 23.39
N ALA A 25 18.37 79.20 24.59
CA ALA A 25 17.56 78.38 25.49
C ALA A 25 16.21 78.03 24.87
N ARG A 26 15.58 78.96 24.14
CA ARG A 26 14.33 78.72 23.41
C ARG A 26 14.51 77.70 22.28
N ARG A 27 15.57 77.83 21.48
CA ARG A 27 15.89 76.89 20.39
C ARG A 27 16.19 75.49 20.93
N GLN A 28 17.06 75.40 21.95
CA GLN A 28 17.38 74.12 22.59
C GLN A 28 16.13 73.46 23.19
N SER A 29 15.23 74.23 23.81
CA SER A 29 13.97 73.69 24.32
C SER A 29 13.05 73.19 23.20
N ALA A 30 13.06 73.84 22.03
CA ALA A 30 12.26 73.40 20.89
C ALA A 30 12.85 72.13 20.24
N GLU A 31 14.18 72.07 20.07
CA GLU A 31 14.88 70.89 19.56
C GLU A 31 14.70 69.68 20.49
N LEU A 32 14.78 69.87 21.81
CA LEU A 32 14.51 68.80 22.77
C LEU A 32 13.05 68.31 22.68
N ALA A 33 12.08 69.21 22.53
CA ALA A 33 10.68 68.82 22.36
C ALA A 33 10.45 68.03 21.07
N GLU A 34 11.14 68.36 19.98
CA GLU A 34 11.08 67.60 18.72
C GLU A 34 11.70 66.21 18.87
N VAL A 35 12.86 66.12 19.55
CA VAL A 35 13.50 64.83 19.85
C VAL A 35 12.62 63.97 20.75
N ASP A 36 12.02 64.53 21.80
CA ASP A 36 11.13 63.80 22.70
C ASP A 36 9.89 63.28 21.95
N GLN A 37 9.33 64.08 21.04
CA GLN A 37 8.23 63.65 20.19
C GLN A 37 8.64 62.49 19.27
N GLU A 38 9.84 62.56 18.67
CA GLU A 38 10.35 61.49 17.82
C GLU A 38 10.64 60.20 18.60
N VAL A 39 11.13 60.32 19.84
CA VAL A 39 11.32 59.18 20.75
C VAL A 39 9.97 58.51 21.06
N GLU A 40 8.91 59.27 21.34
CA GLU A 40 7.57 58.70 21.57
C GLU A 40 6.96 58.08 20.30
N ASN A 41 7.17 58.68 19.13
CA ASN A 41 6.76 58.11 17.85
C ASN A 41 7.45 56.76 17.60
N LEU A 42 8.77 56.69 17.83
CA LEU A 42 9.55 55.46 17.67
C LEU A 42 9.15 54.39 18.69
N LYS A 43 8.87 54.74 19.95
CA LYS A 43 8.33 53.80 20.94
C LYS A 43 7.01 53.19 20.46
N THR A 44 6.11 54.02 19.95
CA THR A 44 4.82 53.57 19.40
C THR A 44 5.04 52.64 18.20
N ALA A 45 5.97 52.96 17.30
CA ALA A 45 6.32 52.10 16.18
C ALA A 45 6.90 50.75 16.63
N VAL A 46 7.77 50.75 17.64
CA VAL A 46 8.32 49.53 18.25
C VAL A 46 7.22 48.68 18.87
N ASP A 47 6.27 49.28 19.57
CA ASP A 47 5.17 48.53 20.18
C ASP A 47 4.21 47.96 19.12
N ASN A 48 3.94 48.70 18.04
CA ASN A 48 3.22 48.17 16.88
C ASN A 48 3.95 46.99 16.24
N LEU A 49 5.28 47.07 16.07
CA LEU A 49 6.08 45.96 15.53
C LEU A 49 6.09 44.75 16.46
N LYS A 50 6.15 44.94 17.78
CA LYS A 50 6.02 43.85 18.77
C LYS A 50 4.65 43.17 18.67
N GLN A 51 3.57 43.94 18.51
CA GLN A 51 2.24 43.39 18.30
C GLN A 51 2.15 42.57 17.01
N GLN A 52 2.73 43.07 15.91
CA GLN A 52 2.80 42.33 14.65
C GLN A 52 3.60 41.03 14.78
N LEU A 53 4.74 41.05 15.49
CA LEU A 53 5.52 39.84 15.77
C LEU A 53 4.73 38.82 16.60
N ALA A 54 4.00 39.27 17.62
CA ALA A 54 3.14 38.39 18.41
C ALA A 54 2.01 37.77 17.57
N ALA A 55 1.39 38.55 16.67
CA ALA A 55 0.38 38.05 15.74
C ALA A 55 0.94 37.01 14.75
N LEU A 56 2.14 37.27 14.19
CA LEU A 56 2.83 36.30 13.34
C LEU A 56 3.22 35.03 14.10
N GLY A 57 3.60 35.15 15.37
CA GLY A 57 3.86 34.01 16.25
C GLY A 57 2.63 33.12 16.41
N LYS A 58 1.46 33.71 16.68
CA LYS A 58 0.18 32.99 16.74
C LYS A 58 -0.19 32.33 15.42
N PHE A 59 -0.07 33.07 14.32
CA PHE A 59 -0.35 32.52 12.99
C PHE A 59 0.57 31.35 12.63
N ARG A 60 1.86 31.42 13.00
CA ARG A 60 2.79 30.30 12.84
C ARG A 60 2.35 29.08 13.64
N SER A 61 1.95 29.23 14.90
CA SER A 61 1.44 28.10 15.69
C SER A 61 0.16 27.51 15.10
N GLU A 62 -0.75 28.35 14.59
CA GLU A 62 -1.97 27.87 13.90
C GLU A 62 -1.64 27.11 12.62
N LEU A 63 -0.66 27.56 11.83
CA LEU A 63 -0.22 26.86 10.63
C LEU A 63 0.44 25.51 10.96
N VAL A 64 1.29 25.46 11.99
CA VAL A 64 1.89 24.19 12.45
C VAL A 64 0.80 23.22 12.92
N GLY A 65 -0.17 23.70 13.71
CA GLY A 65 -1.32 22.88 14.12
C GLY A 65 -2.14 22.38 12.92
N LYS A 66 -2.40 23.24 11.93
CA LYS A 66 -3.09 22.83 10.69
C LYS A 66 -2.32 21.79 9.89
N SER A 67 -0.99 21.89 9.82
CA SER A 67 -0.15 20.89 9.13
C SER A 67 -0.33 19.50 9.75
N ALA A 68 -0.22 19.39 11.07
CA ALA A 68 -0.43 18.12 11.77
C ALA A 68 -1.83 17.54 11.53
N THR A 69 -2.88 18.39 11.48
CA THR A 69 -4.23 17.93 11.15
C THR A 69 -4.41 17.50 9.68
N LEU A 70 -3.54 17.95 8.77
CA LEU A 70 -3.58 17.51 7.38
C LEU A 70 -2.95 16.13 7.24
N ASP A 71 -1.82 15.88 7.91
CA ASP A 71 -1.13 14.59 7.89
C ASP A 71 -2.05 13.48 8.47
N ALA A 72 -2.70 13.72 9.60
CA ALA A 72 -3.68 12.79 10.17
C ALA A 72 -4.87 12.52 9.23
N LYS A 73 -5.37 13.56 8.55
CA LYS A 73 -6.45 13.42 7.55
C LYS A 73 -6.02 12.69 6.29
N GLU A 74 -4.76 12.81 5.90
CA GLU A 74 -4.19 12.06 4.78
C GLU A 74 -4.17 10.57 5.11
N ILE A 75 -3.73 10.19 6.31
CA ILE A 75 -3.72 8.81 6.80
C ILE A 75 -5.16 8.26 6.83
N GLU A 76 -6.10 8.95 7.48
CA GLU A 76 -7.51 8.54 7.58
C GLU A 76 -8.16 8.32 6.20
N ARG A 77 -7.93 9.26 5.27
CA ARG A 77 -8.45 9.18 3.91
C ARG A 77 -7.77 8.08 3.10
N SER A 78 -6.47 7.88 3.27
CA SER A 78 -5.73 6.83 2.57
C SER A 78 -6.18 5.45 3.05
N TYR A 79 -6.29 5.25 4.36
CA TYR A 79 -6.86 4.05 4.97
C TYR A 79 -8.25 3.75 4.37
N SER A 80 -9.17 4.69 4.48
CA SER A 80 -10.54 4.52 3.96
C SER A 80 -10.56 4.19 2.47
N SER A 81 -9.78 4.93 1.66
CA SER A 81 -9.72 4.72 0.21
C SER A 81 -9.11 3.36 -0.18
N VAL A 82 -8.11 2.88 0.56
CA VAL A 82 -7.50 1.57 0.34
C VAL A 82 -8.53 0.47 0.56
N PHE A 83 -9.22 0.48 1.71
CA PHE A 83 -10.18 -0.56 2.06
C PHE A 83 -11.45 -0.54 1.21
N GLU A 84 -11.93 0.64 0.82
CA GLU A 84 -13.02 0.76 -0.16
C GLU A 84 -12.62 0.15 -1.51
N THR A 85 -11.41 0.45 -1.99
CA THR A 85 -10.92 -0.07 -3.27
C THR A 85 -10.73 -1.58 -3.24
N LEU A 86 -10.08 -2.10 -2.18
CA LEU A 86 -9.88 -3.55 -2.02
C LEU A 86 -11.21 -4.29 -1.88
N SER A 87 -12.21 -3.71 -1.21
CA SER A 87 -13.55 -4.28 -1.11
C SER A 87 -14.25 -4.37 -2.47
N LEU A 88 -14.12 -3.34 -3.32
CA LEU A 88 -14.62 -3.37 -4.69
C LEU A 88 -13.90 -4.42 -5.55
N GLN A 89 -12.59 -4.56 -5.37
CA GLN A 89 -11.80 -5.59 -6.06
C GLN A 89 -12.18 -7.00 -5.62
N ARG A 90 -12.46 -7.22 -4.33
CA ARG A 90 -12.98 -8.51 -3.82
C ARG A 90 -14.29 -8.89 -4.51
N GLN A 91 -15.24 -7.95 -4.60
CA GLN A 91 -16.50 -8.19 -5.30
C GLN A 91 -16.30 -8.50 -6.79
N ALA A 92 -15.39 -7.79 -7.45
CA ALA A 92 -15.03 -8.06 -8.85
C ALA A 92 -14.39 -9.46 -9.01
N LEU A 93 -13.57 -9.88 -8.04
CA LEU A 93 -12.94 -11.19 -8.00
C LEU A 93 -13.96 -12.31 -7.81
N GLU A 94 -14.99 -12.11 -6.99
CA GLU A 94 -16.12 -13.04 -6.82
C GLU A 94 -16.89 -13.24 -8.12
N VAL A 95 -17.25 -12.15 -8.80
CA VAL A 95 -17.92 -12.21 -10.11
C VAL A 95 -17.04 -12.93 -11.13
N ARG A 96 -15.74 -12.60 -11.17
CA ARG A 96 -14.78 -13.22 -12.10
C ARG A 96 -14.58 -14.71 -11.80
N GLY A 97 -14.61 -15.12 -10.53
CA GLY A 97 -14.57 -16.52 -10.13
C GLY A 97 -15.79 -17.29 -10.63
N ALA A 98 -16.98 -16.71 -10.54
CA ALA A 98 -18.21 -17.31 -11.06
C ALA A 98 -18.20 -17.41 -12.60
N GLU A 99 -17.68 -16.40 -13.31
CA GLU A 99 -17.48 -16.44 -14.76
C GLU A 99 -16.53 -17.58 -15.17
N LEU A 100 -15.43 -17.75 -14.43
CA LEU A 100 -14.45 -18.80 -14.68
C LEU A 100 -15.05 -20.19 -14.46
N LEU A 101 -15.80 -20.38 -13.38
CA LEU A 101 -16.48 -21.64 -13.09
C LEU A 101 -17.49 -22.00 -14.18
N ALA A 102 -18.30 -21.03 -14.62
CA ALA A 102 -19.27 -21.23 -15.69
C ALA A 102 -18.58 -21.59 -17.03
N ALA A 103 -17.46 -20.95 -17.36
CA ALA A 103 -16.67 -21.28 -18.54
C ALA A 103 -16.05 -22.68 -18.43
N ALA A 104 -15.55 -23.05 -17.24
CA ALA A 104 -14.99 -24.38 -16.99
C ALA A 104 -16.07 -25.47 -17.11
N ASP A 105 -17.28 -25.21 -16.62
CA ASP A 105 -18.43 -26.10 -16.78
C ASP A 105 -18.84 -26.25 -18.24
N GLU A 106 -18.79 -25.18 -19.04
CA GLU A 106 -19.08 -25.24 -20.48
C GLU A 106 -18.02 -26.05 -21.24
N VAL A 107 -16.73 -25.85 -20.92
CA VAL A 107 -15.61 -26.63 -21.48
C VAL A 107 -15.75 -28.09 -21.07
N SER A 108 -16.05 -28.36 -19.80
CA SER A 108 -16.27 -29.70 -19.27
C SER A 108 -17.47 -30.39 -19.92
N ALA A 109 -18.57 -29.67 -20.17
CA ALA A 109 -19.74 -30.19 -20.87
C ALA A 109 -19.44 -30.48 -22.35
N HIS A 110 -18.72 -29.60 -23.03
CA HIS A 110 -18.24 -29.83 -24.40
C HIS A 110 -17.27 -31.00 -24.48
N ALA A 111 -16.34 -31.10 -23.52
CA ALA A 111 -15.43 -32.22 -23.36
C ALA A 111 -16.23 -33.50 -23.14
N ALA A 112 -17.13 -33.56 -22.17
CA ALA A 112 -17.99 -34.71 -21.92
C ALA A 112 -18.82 -35.13 -23.15
N ALA A 113 -19.32 -34.18 -23.94
CA ALA A 113 -20.01 -34.44 -25.20
C ALA A 113 -19.06 -34.97 -26.29
N ALA A 114 -17.84 -34.43 -26.40
CA ALA A 114 -16.79 -34.90 -27.30
C ALA A 114 -16.19 -36.25 -26.86
N HIS A 115 -16.29 -36.59 -25.57
CA HIS A 115 -15.77 -37.79 -24.93
C HIS A 115 -16.79 -38.94 -24.88
N ALA A 116 -17.94 -38.80 -25.54
CA ALA A 116 -18.87 -39.88 -25.83
C ALA A 116 -18.21 -40.94 -26.75
N GLY A 117 -17.31 -41.75 -26.17
CA GLY A 117 -16.45 -42.69 -26.89
C GLY A 117 -15.18 -43.09 -26.12
N ILE A 118 -14.72 -42.26 -25.17
CA ILE A 118 -13.52 -42.56 -24.36
C ILE A 118 -13.67 -43.84 -23.56
N ALA A 119 -14.86 -44.10 -22.99
CA ALA A 119 -15.11 -45.32 -22.24
C ALA A 119 -14.89 -46.58 -23.10
N ALA A 120 -15.18 -46.50 -24.40
CA ALA A 120 -14.93 -47.59 -25.35
C ALA A 120 -13.42 -47.72 -25.65
N LEU A 121 -12.72 -46.59 -25.87
CA LEU A 121 -11.27 -46.58 -26.11
C LEU A 121 -10.46 -47.07 -24.89
N LEU A 122 -10.88 -46.71 -23.67
CA LEU A 122 -10.28 -47.21 -22.42
C LEU A 122 -10.52 -48.71 -22.26
N ALA A 123 -11.75 -49.18 -22.51
CA ALA A 123 -12.07 -50.60 -22.46
C ALA A 123 -11.25 -51.40 -23.50
N GLU A 124 -11.07 -50.85 -24.70
CA GLU A 124 -10.27 -51.46 -25.77
C GLU A 124 -8.77 -51.47 -25.43
N TYR A 125 -8.25 -50.38 -24.84
CA TYR A 125 -6.88 -50.31 -24.32
C TYR A 125 -6.63 -51.36 -23.22
N GLU A 126 -7.53 -51.44 -22.23
CA GLU A 126 -7.45 -52.43 -21.14
C GLU A 126 -7.56 -53.87 -21.67
N GLN A 127 -8.43 -54.11 -22.64
CA GLN A 127 -8.57 -55.41 -23.29
C GLN A 127 -7.27 -55.80 -24.02
N PHE A 128 -6.67 -54.87 -24.77
CA PHE A 128 -5.39 -55.12 -25.44
C PHE A 128 -4.30 -55.48 -24.43
N LYS A 129 -4.17 -54.72 -23.34
CA LYS A 129 -3.18 -54.96 -22.27
C LYS A 129 -3.37 -56.29 -21.54
N ARG A 130 -4.63 -56.69 -21.29
CA ARG A 130 -4.92 -57.92 -20.54
C ARG A 130 -4.90 -59.18 -21.40
N GLU A 131 -5.43 -59.12 -22.62
CA GLU A 131 -5.74 -60.32 -23.41
C GLU A 131 -4.80 -60.49 -24.61
N VAL A 132 -4.42 -59.39 -25.26
CA VAL A 132 -3.70 -59.43 -26.55
C VAL A 132 -2.19 -59.34 -26.36
N GLU A 133 -1.71 -58.39 -25.55
CA GLU A 133 -0.28 -58.16 -25.29
C GLU A 133 0.48 -59.41 -24.80
N PRO A 134 -0.08 -60.27 -23.90
CA PRO A 134 0.61 -61.48 -23.45
C PRO A 134 0.76 -62.55 -24.54
N SER A 135 -0.14 -62.57 -25.53
CA SER A 135 -0.19 -63.61 -26.58
C SER A 135 0.36 -63.15 -27.93
N ILE A 136 0.66 -61.86 -28.08
CA ILE A 136 1.02 -61.22 -29.36
C ILE A 136 2.30 -61.76 -29.99
N THR A 137 3.23 -62.27 -29.17
CA THR A 137 4.50 -62.88 -29.60
C THR A 137 4.34 -64.23 -30.27
N THR A 138 3.20 -64.91 -30.04
CA THR A 138 2.87 -66.22 -30.64
C THR A 138 2.17 -66.12 -31.99
N LEU A 139 1.74 -64.90 -32.38
CA LEU A 139 1.02 -64.66 -33.62
C LEU A 139 1.97 -64.47 -34.83
N PRO A 140 1.50 -64.79 -36.05
CA PRO A 140 2.21 -64.48 -37.29
C PRO A 140 2.53 -62.99 -37.41
N GLU A 141 3.68 -62.69 -38.00
CA GLU A 141 4.26 -61.34 -38.05
C GLU A 141 3.32 -60.30 -38.70
N SER A 142 2.62 -60.67 -39.78
CA SER A 142 1.65 -59.78 -40.43
C SER A 142 0.43 -59.45 -39.55
N TYR A 143 -0.03 -60.38 -38.72
CA TYR A 143 -1.15 -60.17 -37.80
C TYR A 143 -0.73 -59.38 -36.56
N ARG A 144 0.49 -59.62 -36.07
CA ARG A 144 1.09 -58.87 -34.97
C ARG A 144 1.20 -57.39 -35.30
N GLN A 145 1.68 -57.07 -36.51
CA GLN A 145 1.85 -55.68 -36.94
C GLN A 145 0.52 -54.92 -36.93
N VAL A 146 -0.54 -55.51 -37.49
CA VAL A 146 -1.88 -54.90 -37.52
C VAL A 146 -2.43 -54.62 -36.13
N LEU A 147 -2.23 -55.54 -35.18
CA LEU A 147 -2.72 -55.37 -33.80
C LEU A 147 -1.94 -54.28 -33.05
N LEU A 148 -0.63 -54.17 -33.29
CA LEU A 148 0.20 -53.10 -32.71
C LEU A 148 -0.16 -51.74 -33.30
N ASP A 149 -0.28 -51.64 -34.62
CA ASP A 149 -0.65 -50.40 -35.32
C ASP A 149 -2.02 -49.89 -34.85
N HIS A 150 -2.98 -50.81 -34.63
CA HIS A 150 -4.29 -50.48 -34.06
C HIS A 150 -4.20 -50.00 -32.61
N HIS A 151 -3.40 -50.66 -31.77
CA HIS A 151 -3.19 -50.23 -30.38
C HIS A 151 -2.51 -48.86 -30.28
N GLU A 152 -1.54 -48.57 -31.15
CA GLU A 152 -0.93 -47.24 -31.26
C GLU A 152 -1.95 -46.19 -31.66
N SER A 153 -2.90 -46.51 -32.56
CA SER A 153 -3.99 -45.61 -32.91
C SER A 153 -4.92 -45.31 -31.73
N VAL A 154 -5.29 -46.33 -30.94
CA VAL A 154 -6.10 -46.16 -29.72
C VAL A 154 -5.37 -45.32 -28.67
N LEU A 155 -4.07 -45.54 -28.50
CA LEU A 155 -3.22 -44.73 -27.61
C LEU A 155 -3.15 -43.27 -28.05
N ALA A 156 -2.93 -43.01 -29.34
CA ALA A 156 -2.89 -41.64 -29.87
C ALA A 156 -4.22 -40.90 -29.64
N GLN A 157 -5.35 -41.58 -29.86
CA GLN A 157 -6.68 -41.03 -29.60
C GLN A 157 -6.92 -40.75 -28.11
N LEU A 158 -6.53 -41.66 -27.22
CA LEU A 158 -6.62 -41.44 -25.77
C LEU A 158 -5.73 -40.28 -25.30
N GLN A 159 -4.56 -40.12 -25.91
CA GLN A 159 -3.61 -39.07 -25.57
C GLN A 159 -4.10 -37.68 -26.04
N GLU A 160 -4.64 -37.58 -27.25
CA GLU A 160 -5.31 -36.38 -27.76
C GLU A 160 -6.48 -35.96 -26.85
N HIS A 161 -7.24 -36.94 -26.35
CA HIS A 161 -8.31 -36.67 -25.39
C HIS A 161 -7.79 -36.20 -24.02
N LEU A 162 -6.73 -36.80 -23.47
CA LEU A 162 -6.14 -36.37 -22.19
C LEU A 162 -5.59 -34.94 -22.25
N GLU A 163 -4.97 -34.57 -23.38
CA GLU A 163 -4.47 -33.21 -23.59
C GLU A 163 -5.59 -32.17 -23.65
N SER A 164 -6.79 -32.56 -24.10
CA SER A 164 -7.98 -31.69 -24.13
C SER A 164 -8.63 -31.47 -22.76
N VAL A 165 -8.42 -32.35 -21.76
CA VAL A 165 -9.06 -32.26 -20.43
C VAL A 165 -8.26 -31.40 -19.44
N VAL A 166 -6.95 -31.24 -19.64
CA VAL A 166 -6.03 -30.57 -18.68
C VAL A 166 -5.81 -29.09 -19.01
N THR A 167 -6.56 -28.51 -19.94
CA THR A 167 -6.39 -27.11 -20.31
C THR A 167 -7.03 -26.18 -19.29
N ILE A 168 -6.24 -25.23 -18.79
CA ILE A 168 -6.73 -24.13 -17.97
C ILE A 168 -7.72 -23.33 -18.81
N THR A 169 -8.94 -23.17 -18.29
CA THR A 169 -9.98 -22.38 -18.96
C THR A 169 -9.53 -20.92 -19.02
N GLU A 170 -9.38 -20.40 -20.23
CA GLU A 170 -9.06 -19.00 -20.46
C GLU A 170 -10.35 -18.21 -20.72
N LEU A 171 -10.55 -17.15 -19.95
CA LEU A 171 -11.70 -16.27 -20.11
C LEU A 171 -11.51 -15.31 -21.28
N ASP A 172 -12.58 -15.15 -22.07
CA ASP A 172 -12.71 -14.07 -23.06
C ASP A 172 -13.33 -12.83 -22.41
N SER A 173 -12.67 -12.34 -21.36
CA SER A 173 -13.09 -11.17 -20.58
C SER A 173 -11.96 -10.15 -20.50
N PRO A 174 -12.27 -8.86 -20.33
CA PRO A 174 -11.24 -7.86 -20.13
C PRO A 174 -10.39 -8.20 -18.91
N VAL A 175 -9.11 -7.79 -18.96
CA VAL A 175 -8.17 -7.97 -17.86
C VAL A 175 -8.72 -7.26 -16.62
N LEU A 176 -8.84 -8.01 -15.53
CA LEU A 176 -9.21 -7.48 -14.22
C LEU A 176 -7.94 -7.23 -13.42
N ARG A 177 -7.68 -5.96 -13.12
CA ARG A 177 -6.56 -5.58 -12.27
C ARG A 177 -6.93 -5.74 -10.80
N ILE A 178 -6.07 -6.39 -10.05
CA ILE A 178 -6.19 -6.66 -8.62
C ILE A 178 -4.94 -6.13 -7.92
N ASP A 179 -5.11 -5.31 -6.90
CA ASP A 179 -3.99 -4.77 -6.14
C ASP A 179 -3.84 -5.53 -4.81
N VAL A 180 -2.61 -5.85 -4.43
CA VAL A 180 -2.26 -6.42 -3.12
C VAL A 180 -1.45 -5.36 -2.39
N VAL A 181 -2.01 -4.77 -1.34
CA VAL A 181 -1.36 -3.69 -0.60
C VAL A 181 -0.48 -4.32 0.48
N TYR A 182 0.76 -3.88 0.57
CA TYR A 182 1.69 -4.35 1.59
C TYR A 182 2.56 -3.22 2.14
N SER A 183 3.01 -3.39 3.36
CA SER A 183 3.98 -2.53 4.04
C SER A 183 5.04 -3.38 4.70
N VAL A 184 6.29 -2.90 4.67
CA VAL A 184 7.39 -3.47 5.44
C VAL A 184 7.78 -2.40 6.43
N ASP A 185 7.51 -2.65 7.70
CA ASP A 185 7.87 -1.75 8.78
C ASP A 185 9.35 -1.91 9.17
N ALA A 186 9.99 -0.79 9.46
CA ALA A 186 11.42 -0.70 9.75
C ALA A 186 11.72 0.47 10.70
N PRO A 187 11.25 0.43 11.96
CA PRO A 187 11.32 1.57 12.89
C PRO A 187 12.75 2.04 13.18
N ASP A 188 13.70 1.10 13.28
CA ASP A 188 15.13 1.38 13.48
C ASP A 188 15.95 1.27 12.17
N GLY A 189 15.28 1.27 11.02
CA GLY A 189 15.90 1.07 9.71
C GLY A 189 16.23 -0.39 9.37
N GLU A 190 15.95 -1.30 10.30
CA GLU A 190 15.97 -2.75 10.09
C GLU A 190 14.54 -3.26 9.91
N PRO A 191 14.23 -4.00 8.82
CA PRO A 191 12.89 -4.54 8.61
C PRO A 191 12.50 -5.52 9.71
N ASP A 192 11.33 -5.30 10.30
CA ASP A 192 10.82 -6.08 11.44
C ASP A 192 9.53 -6.81 11.08
N LEU A 193 8.59 -6.11 10.44
CA LEU A 193 7.25 -6.65 10.18
C LEU A 193 6.81 -6.44 8.72
N LEU A 194 6.28 -7.49 8.09
CA LEU A 194 5.51 -7.39 6.86
C LEU A 194 4.02 -7.45 7.21
N ILE A 195 3.25 -6.49 6.72
CA ILE A 195 1.79 -6.51 6.75
C ILE A 195 1.29 -6.44 5.32
N MET A 196 0.34 -7.30 4.98
CA MET A 196 -0.33 -7.28 3.69
C MET A 196 -1.83 -7.44 3.85
N VAL A 197 -2.58 -6.75 2.99
CA VAL A 197 -4.02 -6.93 2.87
C VAL A 197 -4.35 -7.28 1.43
N LEU A 198 -5.08 -8.40 1.27
CA LEU A 198 -5.50 -8.90 -0.02
C LEU A 198 -6.98 -8.59 -0.26
N PRO A 199 -7.42 -8.35 -1.50
CA PRO A 199 -8.82 -8.24 -1.87
C PRO A 199 -9.48 -9.63 -1.97
N VAL A 200 -9.34 -10.39 -0.88
CA VAL A 200 -9.81 -11.77 -0.69
C VAL A 200 -10.59 -11.77 0.61
N ALA A 201 -11.71 -12.48 0.65
CA ALA A 201 -12.53 -12.58 1.86
C ALA A 201 -11.75 -13.32 2.98
N GLU A 202 -11.88 -12.89 4.23
CA GLU A 202 -11.19 -13.52 5.36
C GLU A 202 -11.53 -15.03 5.50
N GLU A 203 -12.72 -15.42 5.03
CA GLU A 203 -13.23 -16.79 5.00
C GLU A 203 -12.41 -17.71 4.09
N ALA A 204 -11.65 -17.15 3.14
CA ALA A 204 -10.70 -17.94 2.34
C ALA A 204 -9.64 -18.62 3.21
N TYR A 205 -9.31 -18.03 4.37
CA TYR A 205 -8.41 -18.64 5.35
C TYR A 205 -9.18 -19.30 6.50
N SER A 206 -10.15 -18.62 7.13
CA SER A 206 -10.80 -19.15 8.33
C SER A 206 -11.66 -20.39 8.08
N GLU A 207 -12.20 -20.55 6.86
CA GLU A 207 -13.06 -21.66 6.46
C GLU A 207 -12.42 -22.59 5.41
N TRP A 208 -11.09 -22.56 5.28
CA TRP A 208 -10.34 -23.25 4.22
C TRP A 208 -10.65 -24.76 4.10
N ALA A 209 -11.00 -25.42 5.21
CA ALA A 209 -11.25 -26.85 5.24
C ALA A 209 -12.61 -27.26 4.63
N SER A 210 -13.58 -26.36 4.61
CA SER A 210 -14.94 -26.60 4.09
C SER A 210 -15.21 -25.88 2.78
N ARG A 211 -14.32 -24.98 2.36
CA ARG A 211 -14.46 -24.18 1.14
C ARG A 211 -14.00 -24.98 -0.08
N GLU A 212 -14.76 -24.89 -1.17
CA GLU A 212 -14.29 -25.37 -2.47
C GLU A 212 -13.19 -24.46 -3.00
N GLU A 213 -12.22 -25.01 -3.72
CA GLU A 213 -11.14 -24.22 -4.32
C GLU A 213 -11.74 -23.22 -5.33
N ASP A 214 -11.54 -21.93 -5.06
CA ASP A 214 -12.01 -20.84 -5.90
C ASP A 214 -10.87 -19.88 -6.27
N LEU A 215 -11.19 -18.91 -7.13
CA LEU A 215 -10.23 -17.91 -7.60
C LEU A 215 -9.62 -17.08 -6.46
N GLN A 216 -10.39 -16.83 -5.40
CA GLN A 216 -9.93 -16.14 -4.20
C GLN A 216 -8.87 -16.96 -3.46
N THR A 217 -9.11 -18.27 -3.30
CA THR A 217 -8.19 -19.22 -2.69
C THR A 217 -6.89 -19.32 -3.48
N TRP A 218 -6.96 -19.41 -4.82
CA TRP A 218 -5.78 -19.42 -5.66
C TRP A 218 -4.96 -18.13 -5.55
N LEU A 219 -5.61 -16.97 -5.54
CA LEU A 219 -4.94 -15.69 -5.33
C LEU A 219 -4.22 -15.66 -3.99
N ALA A 220 -4.92 -16.02 -2.90
CA ALA A 220 -4.35 -16.05 -1.55
C ALA A 220 -3.12 -16.97 -1.49
N VAL A 221 -3.24 -18.20 -1.97
CA VAL A 221 -2.14 -19.18 -1.95
C VAL A 221 -0.93 -18.67 -2.75
N ARG A 222 -1.13 -18.02 -3.90
CA ARG A 222 -0.02 -17.49 -4.72
C ARG A 222 0.66 -16.30 -4.08
N VAL A 223 -0.10 -15.41 -3.42
CA VAL A 223 0.48 -14.30 -2.66
C VAL A 223 1.29 -14.84 -1.48
N VAL A 224 0.76 -15.81 -0.74
CA VAL A 224 1.46 -16.47 0.36
C VAL A 224 2.72 -17.17 -0.12
N GLN A 225 2.64 -17.91 -1.23
CA GLN A 225 3.81 -18.53 -1.88
C GLN A 225 4.86 -17.47 -2.22
N ALA A 226 4.47 -16.31 -2.75
CA ALA A 226 5.39 -15.23 -3.08
C ALA A 226 6.12 -14.69 -1.86
N VAL A 227 5.42 -14.52 -0.73
CA VAL A 227 6.04 -14.09 0.53
C VAL A 227 7.03 -15.14 1.05
N PHE A 228 6.62 -16.41 1.12
CA PHE A 228 7.50 -17.47 1.61
C PHE A 228 8.73 -17.67 0.71
N GLU A 229 8.57 -17.58 -0.61
CA GLU A 229 9.70 -17.64 -1.54
C GLU A 229 10.63 -16.43 -1.39
N ALA A 230 10.08 -15.23 -1.18
CA ALA A 230 10.87 -14.03 -0.90
C ALA A 230 11.66 -14.15 0.40
N CYS A 231 11.02 -14.61 1.48
CA CYS A 231 11.66 -14.81 2.78
C CYS A 231 12.79 -15.85 2.70
N ARG A 232 12.55 -16.93 1.95
CA ARG A 232 13.57 -17.95 1.70
C ARG A 232 14.76 -17.39 0.90
N GLU A 233 14.51 -16.56 -0.11
CA GLU A 233 15.57 -15.89 -0.89
C GLU A 233 16.37 -14.91 -0.03
N ALA A 234 15.69 -14.19 0.86
CA ALA A 234 16.28 -13.31 1.88
C ALA A 234 17.00 -14.08 3.01
N LYS A 235 16.99 -15.42 2.98
CA LYS A 235 17.62 -16.31 3.98
C LYS A 235 17.07 -16.16 5.39
N LEU A 236 15.81 -15.76 5.54
CA LEU A 236 15.13 -15.69 6.82
C LEU A 236 14.75 -17.11 7.28
N PRO A 237 15.38 -17.64 8.35
CA PRO A 237 15.09 -18.98 8.80
C PRO A 237 13.78 -19.00 9.60
N GLY A 238 12.77 -19.71 9.10
CA GLY A 238 11.59 -20.03 9.90
C GLY A 238 10.55 -18.91 10.05
N VAL A 239 10.46 -18.00 9.07
CA VAL A 239 9.37 -17.00 8.99
C VAL A 239 8.03 -17.70 9.18
N GLN A 240 7.28 -17.24 10.18
CA GLN A 240 5.90 -17.63 10.39
C GLN A 240 5.01 -16.50 9.90
N ALA A 241 4.05 -16.84 9.05
CA ALA A 241 3.02 -15.92 8.65
C ALA A 241 1.78 -16.16 9.52
N ILE A 242 1.27 -15.08 10.12
CA ILE A 242 -0.01 -15.04 10.81
C ILE A 242 -1.06 -14.57 9.79
N PHE A 243 -2.20 -15.22 9.80
CA PHE A 243 -3.31 -14.92 8.89
C PHE A 243 -4.50 -14.48 9.73
N GLY A 244 -5.14 -13.40 9.31
CA GLY A 244 -6.26 -12.81 10.02
C GLY A 244 -7.24 -12.11 9.09
N GLY A 245 -8.31 -11.61 9.68
CA GLY A 245 -9.28 -10.76 9.02
C GLY A 245 -9.05 -9.29 9.38
N HIS A 246 -9.06 -8.41 8.40
CA HIS A 246 -9.07 -6.96 8.62
C HIS A 246 -10.07 -6.30 7.66
N GLN A 247 -11.10 -5.65 8.21
CA GLN A 247 -12.23 -5.09 7.43
C GLN A 247 -12.93 -6.12 6.52
N GLY A 248 -12.98 -7.41 6.93
CA GLY A 248 -13.55 -8.50 6.14
C GLY A 248 -12.67 -8.95 4.95
N LEU A 249 -11.41 -8.50 4.91
CA LEU A 249 -10.39 -8.89 3.95
C LEU A 249 -9.33 -9.77 4.61
N LEU A 250 -8.68 -10.62 3.83
CA LEU A 250 -7.57 -11.44 4.29
C LEU A 250 -6.33 -10.57 4.53
N ALA A 251 -5.89 -10.54 5.78
CA ALA A 251 -4.63 -9.95 6.21
C ALA A 251 -3.57 -11.03 6.43
N VAL A 252 -2.33 -10.71 6.05
CA VAL A 252 -1.15 -11.55 6.24
C VAL A 252 -0.09 -10.72 6.94
N GLU A 253 0.36 -11.22 8.09
CA GLU A 253 1.44 -10.63 8.87
C GLU A 253 2.61 -11.61 8.90
N ALA A 254 3.84 -11.15 8.73
CA ALA A 254 5.02 -12.00 8.83
C ALA A 254 6.17 -11.27 9.50
N GLU A 255 6.78 -11.92 10.48
CA GLU A 255 7.99 -11.44 11.15
C GLU A 255 9.18 -11.54 10.19
N LEU A 256 9.91 -10.43 10.05
CA LEU A 256 11.09 -10.28 9.20
C LEU A 256 12.39 -10.17 9.99
N ASP A 257 12.38 -10.57 11.27
CA ASP A 257 13.55 -10.58 12.16
C ASP A 257 14.83 -11.07 11.47
N GLY A 258 15.84 -10.19 11.42
CA GLY A 258 17.14 -10.47 10.79
C GLY A 258 17.17 -10.27 9.27
N ALA A 259 16.13 -9.68 8.67
CA ALA A 259 16.13 -9.25 7.28
C ALA A 259 17.05 -8.05 7.06
N ASP A 260 17.63 -7.98 5.86
CA ASP A 260 18.27 -6.76 5.40
C ASP A 260 17.27 -5.84 4.68
N SER A 261 17.68 -4.59 4.43
CA SER A 261 16.86 -3.60 3.72
C SER A 261 16.48 -3.98 2.28
N SER A 262 17.02 -5.09 1.73
CA SER A 262 16.65 -5.58 0.41
C SER A 262 15.40 -6.48 0.42
N VAL A 263 14.89 -6.87 1.59
CA VAL A 263 13.73 -7.76 1.73
C VAL A 263 12.49 -7.22 1.01
N ALA A 264 12.22 -5.91 1.11
CA ALA A 264 11.08 -5.29 0.43
C ALA A 264 11.17 -5.41 -1.11
N ALA A 265 12.37 -5.21 -1.66
CA ALA A 265 12.61 -5.39 -3.10
C ALA A 265 12.53 -6.87 -3.52
N THR A 266 12.90 -7.78 -2.61
CA THR A 266 12.82 -9.23 -2.82
C THR A 266 11.36 -9.70 -2.81
N ILE A 267 10.53 -9.19 -1.90
CA ILE A 267 9.08 -9.43 -1.86
C ILE A 267 8.43 -8.93 -3.14
N ALA A 268 8.68 -7.67 -3.53
CA ALA A 268 8.10 -7.07 -4.74
C ALA A 268 8.41 -7.90 -6.01
N ARG A 269 9.66 -8.36 -6.14
CA ARG A 269 10.11 -9.18 -7.26
C ARG A 269 9.45 -10.56 -7.29
N ASN A 270 9.36 -11.21 -6.13
CA ASN A 270 8.76 -12.54 -6.02
C ASN A 270 7.24 -12.48 -6.25
N MET A 271 6.56 -11.45 -5.74
CA MET A 271 5.15 -11.19 -6.07
C MET A 271 4.95 -11.04 -7.58
N ALA A 272 5.70 -10.15 -8.23
CA ALA A 272 5.58 -9.94 -9.68
C ALA A 272 5.87 -11.23 -10.48
N ARG A 273 6.89 -12.00 -10.06
CA ARG A 273 7.27 -13.25 -10.73
C ARG A 273 6.20 -14.33 -10.57
N ILE A 274 5.75 -14.61 -9.34
CA ILE A 274 4.83 -15.73 -9.07
C ILE A 274 3.43 -15.38 -9.57
N LEU A 275 2.92 -14.19 -9.24
CA LEU A 275 1.58 -13.77 -9.65
C LEU A 275 1.50 -13.58 -11.17
N GLY A 276 2.56 -13.05 -11.79
CA GLY A 276 2.64 -12.89 -13.24
C GLY A 276 2.94 -14.19 -14.01
N SER A 277 3.23 -15.31 -13.33
CA SER A 277 3.44 -16.62 -13.97
C SER A 277 2.38 -17.66 -13.63
N ALA A 278 1.56 -17.43 -12.61
CA ALA A 278 0.47 -18.29 -12.18
C ALA A 278 -0.54 -18.53 -13.33
N PRO A 279 -0.64 -19.77 -13.83
CA PRO A 279 -1.39 -20.03 -15.04
C PRO A 279 -2.91 -19.97 -14.78
N GLU A 280 -3.39 -20.31 -13.58
CA GLU A 280 -4.79 -20.15 -13.19
C GLU A 280 -5.22 -18.68 -13.12
N LEU A 281 -4.36 -17.77 -12.64
CA LEU A 281 -4.64 -16.33 -12.63
C LEU A 281 -4.63 -15.75 -14.05
N LYS A 282 -3.74 -16.25 -14.92
CA LYS A 282 -3.72 -15.89 -16.34
C LYS A 282 -4.97 -16.35 -17.08
N GLY A 283 -5.43 -17.57 -16.82
CA GLY A 283 -6.68 -18.11 -17.37
C GLY A 283 -7.87 -17.24 -16.98
N ALA A 284 -7.90 -16.78 -15.72
CA ALA A 284 -8.91 -15.84 -15.22
C ALA A 284 -8.76 -14.39 -15.73
N ARG A 285 -7.74 -14.09 -16.56
CA ARG A 285 -7.39 -12.74 -17.03
C ARG A 285 -7.15 -11.76 -15.87
N LEU A 286 -6.48 -12.20 -14.81
CA LEU A 286 -6.11 -11.35 -13.69
C LEU A 286 -4.72 -10.74 -13.89
N GLU A 287 -4.61 -9.43 -13.66
CA GLU A 287 -3.34 -8.74 -13.50
C GLU A 287 -3.20 -8.35 -12.03
N VAL A 288 -2.36 -9.08 -11.28
CA VAL A 288 -2.15 -8.82 -9.85
C VAL A 288 -0.90 -7.96 -9.65
N VAL A 289 -1.05 -6.84 -8.95
CA VAL A 289 0.02 -5.87 -8.71
C VAL A 289 0.26 -5.70 -7.21
N GLY A 290 1.51 -5.83 -6.78
CA GLY A 290 1.90 -5.49 -5.40
C GLY A 290 2.06 -3.98 -5.27
N CYS A 291 1.34 -3.38 -4.33
CA CYS A 291 1.34 -1.95 -4.05
C CYS A 291 1.99 -1.69 -2.68
N PRO A 292 3.27 -1.27 -2.63
CA PRO A 292 3.90 -0.89 -1.37
C PRO A 292 3.28 0.42 -0.85
N GLY A 293 3.01 0.50 0.45
CA GLY A 293 2.52 1.70 1.13
C GLY A 293 3.07 1.83 2.55
N PRO A 294 2.91 3.01 3.19
CA PRO A 294 3.17 3.21 4.61
C PRO A 294 2.33 2.26 5.48
N ILE A 295 2.88 1.86 6.64
CA ILE A 295 2.14 1.00 7.60
C ILE A 295 0.87 1.68 8.10
N ASP A 296 0.89 3.00 8.31
CA ASP A 296 -0.26 3.79 8.78
C ASP A 296 -1.49 3.71 7.85
N PHE A 297 -1.28 3.36 6.58
CA PHE A 297 -2.39 3.19 5.62
C PHE A 297 -3.10 1.85 5.79
N LEU A 298 -2.47 0.89 6.47
CA LEU A 298 -3.02 -0.43 6.78
C LEU A 298 -3.39 -0.56 8.26
N LEU A 299 -2.65 0.10 9.14
CA LEU A 299 -2.85 0.17 10.58
C LEU A 299 -2.57 1.60 11.06
N PRO A 300 -3.55 2.52 11.00
CA PRO A 300 -3.38 3.84 11.59
C PRO A 300 -3.16 3.70 13.10
N GLU A 301 -2.33 4.58 13.68
CA GLU A 301 -2.15 4.63 15.12
C GLU A 301 -3.52 4.71 15.81
N GLU A 302 -3.80 3.82 16.76
CA GLU A 302 -4.99 3.92 17.60
C GLU A 302 -4.87 5.24 18.37
N ASP A 303 -5.86 6.12 18.24
CA ASP A 303 -5.97 7.29 19.11
C ASP A 303 -5.93 6.77 20.56
N ASN A 304 -4.85 7.06 21.28
CA ASN A 304 -4.71 6.76 22.71
C ASN A 304 -5.72 7.62 23.51
N ASP A 305 -7.01 7.34 23.36
CA ASP A 305 -8.09 8.03 24.08
C ASP A 305 -8.16 7.61 25.56
N ASP A 306 -7.31 6.68 26.01
CA ASP A 306 -7.31 6.12 27.37
C ASP A 306 -6.44 6.87 28.41
N GLU A 307 -5.78 8.00 28.08
CA GLU A 307 -5.04 8.80 29.08
C GLU A 307 -5.87 9.89 29.80
N THR A 308 -7.21 9.81 29.77
CA THR A 308 -8.07 10.69 30.61
C THR A 308 -9.03 9.93 31.53
N LEU A 309 -8.52 8.97 32.30
CA LEU A 309 -9.20 8.46 33.49
C LEU A 309 -8.47 8.88 34.77
N THR A 310 -8.96 9.99 35.33
CA THR A 310 -9.00 10.33 36.77
C THR A 310 -7.70 10.14 37.56
N ALA A 311 -6.83 11.15 37.57
CA ALA A 311 -6.00 11.39 38.74
C ALA A 311 -6.87 12.09 39.80
N ASP A 312 -7.22 11.30 40.80
CA ASP A 312 -8.06 11.61 41.96
C ASP A 312 -7.79 12.97 42.62
N GLU A 313 -8.89 13.52 43.15
CA GLU A 313 -8.92 14.53 44.20
C GLU A 313 -8.08 14.08 45.41
N GLU A 314 -6.89 14.65 45.58
CA GLU A 314 -6.33 14.83 46.92
C GLU A 314 -6.47 16.30 47.34
N VAL A 315 -7.55 16.58 48.07
CA VAL A 315 -7.66 17.73 48.95
C VAL A 315 -7.12 17.33 50.32
N PRO A 316 -5.99 17.87 50.80
CA PRO A 316 -5.65 17.78 52.21
C PRO A 316 -6.27 18.97 52.97
N ALA A 317 -6.76 18.62 54.17
CA ALA A 317 -7.48 19.46 55.13
C ALA A 317 -6.68 20.64 55.71
#